data_AF-A0A1E4RW44-F1
#
_entry.id   AF-A0A1E4RW44-F1
#
_cell.length_a   1.000
_cell.length_b   1.000
_cell.length_c   1.000
_cell.angle_alpha   90.00
_cell.angle_beta   90.00
_cell.angle_gamma   90.00
#
_symmetry.space_group_name_H-M   'P 1'
#
loop_
_entity.id
_entity.type
_entity.pdbx_description
1 polymer ?
#
loop_
_entity_poly.entity_id
_entity_poly.type
_entity_poly.pdbx_seq_one_letter_code
_entity_poly.pdbx_strand_id
1 'polypeptide(L)'
;MKWAYFSKQSIPSGEAGLNPERPVVMAYELSDNQVLGIGLTTFVVAALGYYLLLKTGGTDKKPVALSQYHICKNQLESVSSKMEQGLVKQIDTYYDEFEGLKDEDKQYKLNYFQEELLKELIKLDDVDLTELSDSDERQELKLQRKQYIKRIQGLLKDLDDWKPKVRV
;
A
#
# COMPACT_ATOMS: atom_id res chain seq x y z
N MET A 1 10.89 -7.86 54.67
CA MET A 1 10.91 -6.54 54.02
C MET A 1 9.50 -5.96 54.08
N LYS A 2 9.38 -4.72 54.55
CA LYS A 2 8.14 -4.04 54.94
C LYS A 2 7.36 -3.53 53.72
N TRP A 3 6.04 -3.67 53.79
CA TRP A 3 5.06 -2.95 52.97
C TRP A 3 5.05 -1.47 53.35
N ALA A 4 5.03 -0.56 52.36
CA ALA A 4 4.85 0.86 52.57
C ALA A 4 3.60 1.35 51.81
N TYR A 5 2.78 2.06 52.57
CA TYR A 5 1.52 2.73 52.23
C TYR A 5 1.78 4.21 51.89
N PHE A 6 0.75 4.91 51.37
CA PHE A 6 0.62 6.38 51.20
C PHE A 6 1.40 7.01 50.03
N SER A 7 0.92 8.02 49.29
CA SER A 7 -0.15 8.99 49.52
C SER A 7 -0.61 9.59 48.19
N LYS A 8 -1.90 9.94 48.13
CA LYS A 8 -2.54 10.80 47.12
C LYS A 8 -1.79 12.13 46.95
N GLN A 9 -1.58 12.55 45.72
CA GLN A 9 -1.30 13.96 45.37
C GLN A 9 -2.59 14.62 44.89
N SER A 10 -2.91 15.72 45.56
CA SER A 10 -3.95 16.70 45.31
C SER A 10 -3.58 17.61 44.13
N ILE A 11 -4.50 17.83 43.19
CA ILE A 11 -4.45 18.93 42.23
C ILE A 11 -5.57 19.93 42.61
N PRO A 12 -5.26 21.24 42.74
CA PRO A 12 -6.20 22.23 43.24
C PRO A 12 -7.22 22.71 42.19
N SER A 13 -8.38 23.12 42.72
CA SER A 13 -9.46 23.85 42.07
C SER A 13 -9.00 25.13 41.37
N GLY A 14 -9.54 25.36 40.17
CA GLY A 14 -9.59 26.64 39.48
C GLY A 14 -10.96 26.77 38.81
N GLU A 15 -11.59 27.91 39.02
CA GLU A 15 -13.02 28.20 38.86
C GLU A 15 -13.47 28.44 37.40
N ALA A 16 -14.68 27.99 37.08
CA ALA A 16 -15.64 28.59 36.13
C ALA A 16 -16.96 27.78 36.32
N GLY A 17 -18.10 28.32 36.72
CA GLY A 17 -18.73 29.56 36.29
C GLY A 17 -19.69 29.27 35.13
N LEU A 18 -20.92 28.81 35.43
CA LEU A 18 -22.22 29.20 34.81
C LEU A 18 -23.32 28.10 34.91
N ASN A 19 -24.49 28.54 35.41
CA ASN A 19 -25.86 28.11 35.10
C ASN A 19 -26.41 26.76 35.63
N PRO A 20 -27.41 26.76 36.55
CA PRO A 20 -28.09 25.56 37.03
C PRO A 20 -29.33 25.22 36.17
N GLU A 21 -29.14 24.61 35.00
CA GLU A 21 -30.21 23.81 34.38
C GLU A 21 -29.95 22.33 34.64
N ARG A 22 -30.73 21.77 35.56
CA ARG A 22 -30.69 20.36 35.94
C ARG A 22 -31.19 19.50 34.76
N PRO A 23 -30.43 18.54 34.23
CA PRO A 23 -31.02 17.47 33.44
C PRO A 23 -31.76 16.51 34.38
N VAL A 24 -33.04 16.31 34.06
CA VAL A 24 -33.96 15.37 34.69
C VAL A 24 -33.32 13.97 34.70
N VAL A 25 -33.01 13.46 35.89
CA VAL A 25 -32.66 12.04 36.07
C VAL A 25 -33.95 11.24 35.90
N MET A 26 -34.21 10.79 34.68
CA MET A 26 -35.27 9.83 34.38
C MET A 26 -34.89 8.49 35.00
N ALA A 27 -35.46 8.19 36.16
CA ALA A 27 -35.48 6.84 36.70
C ALA A 27 -36.29 5.98 35.74
N TYR A 28 -35.62 5.12 34.98
CA TYR A 28 -36.29 4.05 34.27
C TYR A 28 -36.55 2.93 35.27
N GLU A 29 -37.78 2.82 35.76
CA GLU A 29 -38.25 1.60 36.40
C GLU A 29 -38.23 0.49 35.36
N LEU A 30 -37.27 -0.43 35.50
CA LEU A 30 -37.22 -1.66 34.72
C LEU A 30 -38.41 -2.53 35.13
N SER A 31 -39.30 -2.81 34.18
CA SER A 31 -40.28 -3.88 34.33
C SER A 31 -39.59 -5.24 34.15
N ASP A 32 -39.88 -6.16 35.08
CA ASP A 32 -39.18 -7.45 35.28
C ASP A 32 -39.28 -8.46 34.11
N ASN A 33 -39.80 -8.09 32.95
CA ASN A 33 -40.00 -8.98 31.80
C ASN A 33 -39.05 -8.75 30.61
N GLN A 34 -38.11 -7.80 30.69
CA GLN A 34 -37.15 -7.52 29.60
C GLN A 34 -35.75 -8.13 29.82
N VAL A 35 -35.42 -8.62 31.02
CA VAL A 35 -34.06 -9.11 31.35
C VAL A 35 -33.74 -10.47 30.71
N LEU A 36 -34.75 -11.28 30.39
CA LEU A 36 -34.58 -12.61 29.77
C LEU A 36 -34.23 -12.57 28.27
N GLY A 37 -34.57 -11.49 27.55
CA GLY A 37 -34.34 -11.40 26.09
C GLY A 37 -32.94 -10.92 25.69
N ILE A 38 -32.28 -10.14 26.54
CA ILE A 38 -30.97 -9.53 26.25
C ILE A 38 -29.84 -10.56 26.42
N GLY A 39 -30.00 -11.53 27.32
CA GLY A 39 -29.03 -12.62 27.52
C GLY A 39 -28.93 -13.55 26.31
N LEU A 40 -30.05 -13.97 25.73
CA LEU A 40 -30.03 -14.90 24.59
C LEU A 40 -29.46 -14.27 23.32
N THR A 41 -29.78 -13.01 23.04
CA THR A 41 -29.29 -12.32 21.84
C THR A 41 -27.78 -12.08 21.90
N THR A 42 -27.25 -11.70 23.06
CA THR A 42 -25.80 -11.51 23.25
C THR A 42 -25.03 -12.83 23.16
N PHE A 43 -25.56 -13.93 23.71
CA PHE A 43 -24.95 -15.25 23.58
C PHE A 43 -24.94 -15.77 22.14
N VAL A 44 -26.02 -15.57 21.37
CA VAL A 44 -26.08 -15.98 19.96
C VAL A 44 -25.11 -15.18 19.09
N VAL A 45 -24.98 -13.87 19.31
CA VAL A 45 -24.01 -13.03 18.59
C VAL A 45 -22.57 -13.39 18.96
N ALA A 46 -22.29 -13.65 20.23
CA ALA A 46 -20.96 -14.10 20.67
C ALA A 46 -20.61 -15.49 20.11
N ALA A 47 -21.56 -16.42 20.08
CA ALA A 47 -21.36 -17.77 19.53
C ALA A 47 -21.17 -17.74 18.01
N LEU A 48 -21.91 -16.90 17.28
CA LEU A 48 -21.71 -16.70 15.84
C LEU A 48 -20.37 -16.02 15.54
N GLY A 49 -19.98 -15.01 16.32
CA GLY A 49 -18.67 -14.37 16.21
C GLY A 49 -17.53 -15.34 16.45
N TYR A 50 -17.63 -16.18 17.50
CA TYR A 50 -16.63 -17.20 17.82
C TYR A 50 -16.58 -18.32 16.78
N TYR A 51 -17.73 -18.77 16.26
CA TYR A 51 -17.80 -19.77 15.20
C TYR A 51 -17.20 -19.26 13.88
N LEU A 52 -17.44 -17.99 13.53
CA LEU A 52 -16.80 -17.36 12.36
C LEU A 52 -15.29 -17.22 12.56
N LEU A 53 -14.84 -16.85 13.77
CA LEU A 53 -13.41 -16.72 14.08
C LEU A 53 -12.67 -18.07 14.05
N LEU A 54 -13.30 -19.15 14.50
CA LEU A 54 -12.74 -20.51 14.43
C LEU A 54 -12.72 -21.07 13.00
N LYS A 55 -13.67 -20.68 12.14
CA LYS A 55 -13.73 -21.13 10.74
C LYS A 55 -12.69 -20.43 9.85
N THR A 56 -12.16 -19.28 10.27
CA THR A 56 -11.01 -18.61 9.64
C THR A 56 -9.67 -19.06 10.21
N GLY A 57 -9.58 -20.30 10.70
CA GLY A 57 -8.31 -20.98 10.95
C GLY A 57 -7.52 -21.08 9.65
N GLY A 58 -6.72 -20.05 9.38
CA GLY A 58 -5.84 -19.95 8.23
C GLY A 58 -4.97 -21.18 8.18
N THR A 59 -5.03 -21.89 7.06
CA THR A 59 -4.02 -22.89 6.73
C THR A 59 -2.68 -22.16 6.71
N ASP A 60 -1.83 -22.40 7.70
CA ASP A 60 -0.41 -22.07 7.66
C ASP A 60 0.23 -22.87 6.51
N LYS A 61 0.06 -22.37 5.29
CA LYS A 61 0.82 -22.83 4.14
C LYS A 61 2.27 -22.44 4.42
N LYS A 62 3.12 -23.41 4.77
CA LYS A 62 4.58 -23.23 4.76
C LYS A 62 4.95 -22.46 3.49
N PRO A 63 5.75 -21.37 3.58
CA PRO A 63 6.19 -20.68 2.38
C PRO A 63 6.94 -21.70 1.52
N VAL A 64 6.36 -22.05 0.37
CA VAL A 64 7.09 -22.80 -0.65
C VAL A 64 8.24 -21.89 -1.03
N ALA A 65 9.47 -22.33 -0.74
CA ALA A 65 10.66 -21.64 -1.22
C ALA A 65 10.52 -21.54 -2.74
N LEU A 66 10.20 -20.33 -3.23
CA LEU A 66 10.09 -20.09 -4.66
C LEU A 66 11.43 -20.47 -5.27
N SER A 67 11.40 -21.29 -6.32
CA SER A 67 12.61 -21.58 -7.09
C SER A 67 13.24 -20.26 -7.53
N GLN A 68 14.58 -20.19 -7.58
CA GLN A 68 15.31 -18.98 -8.00
C GLN A 68 14.78 -18.44 -9.33
N TYR A 69 14.40 -19.33 -10.25
CA TYR A 69 13.75 -18.95 -11.51
C TYR A 69 12.49 -18.10 -11.30
N HIS A 70 11.62 -18.51 -10.38
CA HIS A 70 10.38 -17.79 -10.08
C HIS A 70 10.67 -16.45 -9.40
N ILE A 71 11.73 -16.37 -8.59
CA ILE A 71 12.14 -15.11 -7.96
C ILE A 71 12.59 -14.12 -9.03
N CYS A 72 13.53 -14.51 -9.90
CA CYS A 72 14.02 -13.67 -11.00
C CYS A 72 12.89 -13.27 -11.95
N LYS A 73 12.01 -14.22 -12.32
CA LYS A 73 10.85 -13.97 -13.18
C LYS A 73 9.91 -12.93 -12.56
N ASN A 74 9.53 -13.12 -11.29
CA ASN A 74 8.66 -12.18 -10.59
C ASN A 74 9.30 -10.80 -10.47
N GLN A 75 10.62 -10.70 -10.30
CA GLN A 75 11.33 -9.41 -10.29
C GLN A 75 11.22 -8.72 -11.66
N LEU A 76 11.50 -9.42 -12.75
CA LEU A 76 11.38 -8.89 -14.11
C LEU A 76 9.94 -8.44 -14.42
N GLU A 77 8.95 -9.27 -14.11
CA GLU A 77 7.53 -8.98 -14.33
C GLU A 77 7.06 -7.80 -13.47
N SER A 78 7.51 -7.70 -12.23
CA SER A 78 7.18 -6.60 -11.32
C SER A 78 7.68 -5.26 -11.88
N VAL A 79 8.92 -5.20 -12.37
CA VAL A 79 9.46 -3.99 -13.01
C VAL A 79 8.67 -3.64 -14.27
N SER A 80 8.40 -4.63 -15.14
CA SER A 80 7.62 -4.41 -16.35
C SER A 80 6.21 -3.90 -16.05
N SER A 81 5.54 -4.49 -15.06
CA SER A 81 4.17 -4.10 -14.66
C SER A 81 4.12 -2.69 -14.10
N LYS A 82 5.09 -2.30 -13.25
CA LYS A 82 5.20 -0.93 -12.73
C LYS A 82 5.41 0.09 -13.86
N MET A 83 6.27 -0.24 -14.81
CA MET A 83 6.52 0.60 -15.97
C MET A 83 5.24 0.76 -16.81
N GLU A 84 4.58 -0.32 -17.21
CA GLU A 84 3.42 -0.28 -18.10
C GLU A 84 2.18 0.34 -17.45
N GLN A 85 1.89 -0.04 -16.20
CA GLN A 85 0.67 0.39 -15.52
C GLN A 85 0.82 1.77 -14.88
N GLY A 86 2.04 2.14 -14.49
CA GLY A 86 2.35 3.42 -13.85
C GLY A 86 2.94 4.43 -14.83
N LEU A 87 4.21 4.25 -15.17
CA LEU A 87 4.99 5.27 -15.87
C LEU A 87 4.47 5.57 -17.28
N VAL A 88 4.16 4.54 -18.09
CA VAL A 88 3.68 4.76 -19.47
C VAL A 88 2.38 5.56 -19.48
N LYS A 89 1.41 5.22 -18.62
CA LYS A 89 0.14 5.96 -18.54
C LYS A 89 0.34 7.41 -18.10
N GLN A 90 1.23 7.63 -17.13
CA GLN A 90 1.54 8.97 -16.65
C GLN A 90 2.26 9.81 -17.72
N ILE A 91 3.14 9.20 -18.51
CA ILE A 91 3.80 9.83 -19.66
C ILE A 91 2.77 10.19 -20.74
N ASP A 92 1.84 9.29 -21.06
CA ASP A 92 0.77 9.57 -22.03
C ASP A 92 -0.09 10.74 -21.55
N THR A 93 -0.52 10.73 -20.28
CA THR A 93 -1.26 11.86 -19.68
C THR A 93 -0.45 13.15 -19.69
N TYR A 94 0.86 13.08 -19.45
CA TYR A 94 1.74 14.24 -19.51
C TYR A 94 1.81 14.84 -20.92
N TYR A 95 1.86 14.00 -21.96
CA TYR A 95 1.83 14.48 -23.34
C TYR A 95 0.49 15.13 -23.70
N ASP A 96 -0.63 14.59 -23.21
CA ASP A 96 -1.96 15.17 -23.42
C ASP A 96 -2.12 16.52 -22.73
N GLU A 97 -1.60 16.65 -21.50
CA GLU A 97 -1.71 17.87 -20.68
C GLU A 97 -0.59 18.89 -20.96
N PHE A 98 0.37 18.57 -21.84
CA PHE A 98 1.61 19.35 -21.97
C PHE A 98 1.37 20.83 -22.25
N GLU A 99 0.45 21.16 -23.17
CA GLU A 99 0.18 22.55 -23.56
C GLU A 99 -0.37 23.40 -22.40
N GLY A 100 -1.03 22.77 -21.41
CA GLY A 100 -1.60 23.44 -20.24
C GLY A 100 -0.65 23.61 -19.05
N LEU A 101 0.53 22.99 -19.08
CA LEU A 101 1.50 23.04 -17.99
C LEU A 101 2.39 24.29 -18.07
N LYS A 102 2.84 24.76 -16.90
CA LYS A 102 3.87 25.81 -16.83
C LYS A 102 5.21 25.24 -17.28
N ASP A 103 6.10 26.11 -17.79
CA ASP A 103 7.40 25.69 -18.31
C ASP A 103 8.30 25.01 -17.26
N GLU A 104 8.22 25.46 -16.01
CA GLU A 104 8.89 24.82 -14.88
C GLU A 104 8.33 23.42 -14.61
N ASP A 105 7.00 23.27 -14.61
CA ASP A 105 6.33 22.00 -14.37
C ASP A 105 6.59 20.99 -15.51
N LYS A 106 6.70 21.47 -16.75
CA LYS A 106 7.04 20.66 -17.92
C LYS A 106 8.41 20.02 -17.75
N GLN A 107 9.43 20.82 -17.48
CA GLN A 107 10.79 20.32 -17.34
C GLN A 107 10.95 19.43 -16.09
N TYR A 108 10.29 19.81 -14.99
CA TYR A 108 10.29 19.00 -13.77
C TYR A 108 9.70 17.60 -14.00
N LYS A 109 8.53 17.51 -14.65
CA LYS A 109 7.88 16.23 -14.94
C LYS A 109 8.69 15.38 -15.93
N LEU A 110 9.31 15.98 -16.95
CA LEU A 110 10.20 15.26 -17.88
C LEU A 110 11.38 14.62 -17.15
N ASN A 111 12.10 15.41 -16.35
CA ASN A 111 13.23 14.92 -15.56
C ASN A 111 12.79 13.82 -14.59
N TYR A 112 11.63 13.99 -13.95
CA TYR A 112 11.05 12.97 -13.07
C TYR A 112 10.82 11.63 -13.80
N PHE A 113 10.19 11.65 -14.99
CA PHE A 113 9.95 10.42 -15.74
C PHE A 113 11.25 9.77 -16.23
N GLN A 114 12.22 10.57 -16.67
CA GLN A 114 13.55 10.06 -17.04
C GLN A 114 14.24 9.39 -15.85
N GLU A 115 14.27 10.04 -14.68
CA GLU A 115 14.87 9.47 -13.47
C GLU A 115 14.18 8.17 -13.03
N GLU A 116 12.86 8.12 -13.05
CA GLU A 116 12.11 6.91 -12.67
C GLU A 116 12.34 5.76 -13.66
N LEU A 117 12.37 6.04 -14.97
CA LEU A 117 12.70 5.04 -15.98
C LEU A 117 14.14 4.52 -15.82
N LEU A 118 15.10 5.40 -15.49
CA LEU A 118 16.47 5.01 -15.21
C LEU A 118 16.58 4.13 -13.95
N LYS A 119 15.82 4.44 -12.89
CA LYS A 119 15.76 3.60 -11.69
C LYS A 119 15.24 2.20 -11.99
N GLU A 120 14.19 2.08 -12.80
CA GLU A 120 13.67 0.77 -13.22
C GLU A 120 14.64 0.03 -14.15
N LEU A 121 15.40 0.74 -14.99
CA LEU A 121 16.46 0.14 -15.82
C LEU A 121 17.57 -0.48 -14.96
N ILE A 122 18.03 0.23 -13.92
CA ILE A 122 19.05 -0.29 -12.99
C ILE A 122 18.53 -1.54 -12.28
N LYS A 123 17.28 -1.52 -11.79
CA LYS A 123 16.66 -2.69 -11.15
C LYS A 123 16.59 -3.91 -12.06
N LEU A 124 16.38 -3.72 -13.37
CA LEU A 124 16.40 -4.83 -14.33
C LEU A 124 17.81 -5.41 -14.49
N ASP A 125 18.85 -4.57 -14.47
CA ASP A 125 20.23 -5.01 -14.63
C ASP A 125 20.76 -5.72 -13.38
N ASP A 126 20.29 -5.30 -12.19
CA ASP A 126 20.56 -5.93 -10.89
C ASP A 126 19.96 -7.34 -10.75
N VAL A 127 19.07 -7.77 -11.65
CA VAL A 127 18.54 -9.15 -11.63
C VAL A 127 19.65 -10.12 -12.01
N ASP A 128 20.22 -10.77 -10.99
CA ASP A 128 21.25 -11.78 -11.14
C ASP A 128 20.66 -13.09 -11.70
N LEU A 129 21.22 -13.53 -12.82
CA LEU A 129 20.86 -14.78 -13.51
C LEU A 129 22.02 -15.79 -13.51
N THR A 130 23.04 -15.58 -12.67
CA THR A 130 24.21 -16.44 -12.57
C THR A 130 23.97 -17.69 -11.72
N GLU A 131 23.08 -17.61 -10.73
CA GLU A 131 22.70 -18.75 -9.88
C GLU A 131 21.83 -19.79 -10.60
N LEU A 132 21.22 -19.40 -11.73
CA LEU A 132 20.48 -20.32 -12.59
C LEU A 132 21.48 -21.18 -13.36
N SER A 133 21.35 -22.50 -13.22
CA SER A 133 22.07 -23.46 -14.04
C SER A 133 21.87 -23.15 -15.53
N ASP A 134 22.78 -23.57 -16.41
CA ASP A 134 22.64 -23.39 -17.86
C ASP A 134 21.51 -24.28 -18.43
N SER A 135 20.27 -23.89 -18.10
CA SER A 135 19.02 -24.45 -18.56
C SER A 135 18.34 -23.49 -19.54
N ASP A 136 17.37 -24.01 -20.30
CA ASP A 136 16.54 -23.22 -21.22
C ASP A 136 15.86 -22.03 -20.52
N GLU A 137 15.56 -22.18 -19.22
CA GLU A 137 14.96 -21.16 -18.35
C GLU A 137 15.84 -19.90 -18.21
N ARG A 138 17.16 -20.07 -18.08
CA ARG A 138 18.10 -18.94 -18.00
C ARG A 138 18.11 -18.14 -19.30
N GLN A 139 18.00 -18.83 -20.45
CA GLN A 139 17.96 -18.18 -21.75
C GLN A 139 16.66 -17.39 -21.94
N GLU A 140 15.53 -17.95 -21.50
CA GLU A 140 14.23 -17.27 -21.51
C GLU A 140 14.28 -15.96 -20.70
N LEU A 141 14.76 -16.01 -19.46
CA LEU A 141 14.85 -14.82 -18.60
C LEU A 141 15.81 -13.76 -19.16
N LYS A 142 16.93 -14.18 -19.77
CA LYS A 142 17.83 -13.25 -20.47
C LYS A 142 17.15 -12.55 -21.63
N LEU A 143 16.35 -13.27 -22.41
CA LEU A 143 15.60 -12.70 -23.53
C LEU A 143 14.55 -11.70 -23.03
N GLN A 144 13.80 -12.06 -21.99
CA GLN A 144 12.81 -11.16 -21.37
C GLN A 144 13.47 -9.90 -20.81
N ARG A 145 14.56 -10.04 -20.05
CA ARG A 145 15.33 -8.90 -19.53
C ARG A 145 15.78 -7.98 -20.66
N LYS A 146 16.29 -8.54 -21.77
CA LYS A 146 16.70 -7.77 -22.96
C LYS A 146 15.53 -7.03 -23.61
N GLN A 147 14.35 -7.66 -23.69
CA GLN A 147 13.15 -7.03 -24.23
C GLN A 147 12.70 -5.84 -23.38
N TYR A 148 12.70 -5.99 -22.05
CA TYR A 148 12.34 -4.92 -21.13
C TYR A 148 13.34 -3.77 -21.15
N ILE A 149 14.64 -4.06 -21.15
CA ILE A 149 15.69 -3.05 -21.31
C ILE A 149 15.47 -2.22 -22.59
N LYS A 150 15.27 -2.90 -23.74
CA LYS A 150 15.02 -2.20 -25.01
C LYS A 150 13.78 -1.33 -24.96
N ARG A 151 12.73 -1.77 -24.27
CA ARG A 151 11.50 -1.00 -24.14
C ARG A 151 11.70 0.25 -23.29
N ILE A 152 12.37 0.14 -22.13
CA ILE A 152 12.70 1.30 -21.30
C ILE A 152 13.60 2.28 -22.07
N GLN A 153 14.61 1.77 -22.77
CA GLN A 153 15.49 2.60 -23.60
C GLN A 153 14.72 3.29 -24.74
N GLY A 154 13.71 2.62 -25.32
CA GLY A 154 12.81 3.24 -26.28
C GLY A 154 12.03 4.41 -25.68
N LEU A 155 11.43 4.21 -24.51
CA LEU A 155 10.70 5.29 -23.81
C LEU A 155 11.60 6.46 -23.40
N LEU A 156 12.80 6.19 -22.92
CA LEU A 156 13.80 7.23 -22.61
C LEU A 156 14.17 8.03 -23.85
N LYS A 157 14.42 7.34 -24.96
CA LYS A 157 14.70 8.01 -26.24
C LYS A 157 13.51 8.83 -26.71
N ASP A 158 12.30 8.29 -26.60
CA ASP A 158 11.08 9.00 -26.99
C ASP A 158 10.91 10.27 -26.16
N LEU A 159 11.16 10.23 -24.84
CA LEU A 159 11.16 11.40 -23.95
C LEU A 159 12.27 12.41 -24.29
N ASP A 160 13.47 11.95 -24.64
CA ASP A 160 14.60 12.81 -25.01
C ASP A 160 14.38 13.50 -26.37
N ASP A 161 13.86 12.74 -27.34
CA ASP A 161 13.51 13.23 -28.68
C ASP A 161 12.23 14.06 -28.67
N TRP A 162 11.46 13.99 -27.57
CA TRP A 162 10.22 14.73 -27.40
C TRP A 162 10.52 16.23 -27.36
N LYS A 163 10.39 16.86 -28.52
CA LYS A 163 10.38 18.32 -28.65
C LYS A 163 8.93 18.76 -28.71
N PRO A 164 8.48 19.69 -27.85
CA PRO A 164 7.16 20.26 -28.00
C PRO A 164 7.06 20.84 -29.41
N LYS A 165 6.15 20.31 -30.22
CA LYS A 165 5.79 20.96 -31.49
C LYS A 165 5.14 22.28 -31.13
N VAL A 166 5.95 23.34 -31.09
CA VAL A 166 5.45 24.71 -31.06
C VAL A 166 4.62 24.87 -32.34
N ARG A 167 3.29 24.81 -32.22
CA ARG A 167 2.40 25.20 -33.30
C ARG A 167 2.52 26.73 -33.42
N VAL A 168 3.30 27.15 -34.42
CA VAL A 168 3.37 28.55 -34.88
C VAL A 168 2.09 28.88 -35.63
#